data_AF-A0A9P6DZC5-F1
#
_entry.id   AF-A0A9P6DZC5-F1
#
_cell.length_a   1.000
_cell.length_b   1.000
_cell.length_c   1.000
_cell.angle_alpha   90.00
_cell.angle_beta   90.00
_cell.angle_gamma   90.00
#
_symmetry.space_group_name_H-M   'P 1'
#
loop_
_entity.id
_entity.type
_entity.pdbx_description
1 polymer ?
#
loop_
_entity_poly.entity_id
_entity_poly.type
_entity_poly.pdbx_seq_one_letter_code
_entity_poly.pdbx_strand_id
1 'polypeptide(L)'
;MIELNCETDFVARNELFYTLALDIAHTIAFYAEPQPGVRSPSDFISYPVPDAFNDAPLLSHSAEASSVPQGQSTISSSIRDAMAKLGEKISFRRAAVIVSNPVRGVRLGSCRDGDPFHLPRHIIVVGCPWENESPLALYDQPALMFQDPDTSVRDYFRQWADSRDIKSPVGVDVLQFTKWKVGEGIELEGGQSFADEVRRLQVGTA
;
A
#
# COMPACT_ATOMS: atom_id res chain seq x y z
N MET A 1 -1.00 4.54 1.13
CA MET A 1 -1.10 3.11 0.80
C MET A 1 -2.30 2.53 1.54
N ILE A 2 -3.01 1.59 0.93
CA ILE A 2 -4.15 0.88 1.54
C ILE A 2 -4.01 -0.64 1.30
N GLU A 3 -4.62 -1.45 2.16
CA GLU A 3 -4.90 -2.87 1.91
C GLU A 3 -6.41 -3.06 1.86
N LEU A 4 -6.92 -3.36 0.67
CA LEU A 4 -8.30 -3.73 0.39
C LEU A 4 -8.28 -5.20 -0.05
N ASN A 5 -8.96 -6.08 0.69
CA ASN A 5 -8.94 -7.52 0.46
C ASN A 5 -10.28 -8.00 -0.11
N CYS A 6 -10.21 -9.01 -0.99
CA CYS A 6 -11.32 -9.78 -1.55
C CYS A 6 -11.03 -11.28 -1.40
N GLU A 7 -11.97 -12.16 -1.79
CA GLU A 7 -11.83 -13.60 -1.61
C GLU A 7 -11.06 -14.26 -2.76
N THR A 8 -11.23 -13.80 -4.01
CA THR A 8 -10.58 -14.40 -5.19
C THR A 8 -9.71 -13.42 -5.99
N ASP A 9 -8.79 -13.97 -6.78
CA ASP A 9 -7.97 -13.20 -7.71
C ASP A 9 -8.76 -12.70 -8.94
N PHE A 10 -9.97 -13.24 -9.19
CA PHE A 10 -10.89 -12.73 -10.20
C PHE A 10 -11.45 -11.35 -9.82
N VAL A 11 -11.86 -11.18 -8.55
CA VAL A 11 -12.29 -9.86 -8.05
C VAL A 11 -11.11 -8.91 -7.91
N ALA A 12 -9.93 -9.38 -7.48
CA ALA A 12 -8.73 -8.55 -7.37
C ALA A 12 -8.30 -7.92 -8.71
N ARG A 13 -8.60 -8.58 -9.84
CA ARG A 13 -8.33 -8.09 -11.21
C ARG A 13 -9.49 -7.32 -11.85
N ASN A 14 -10.59 -7.10 -11.14
CA ASN A 14 -11.76 -6.41 -11.67
C ASN A 14 -11.58 -4.88 -11.65
N GLU A 15 -11.89 -4.21 -12.77
CA GLU A 15 -11.78 -2.74 -12.90
C GLU A 15 -12.59 -1.96 -11.84
N LEU A 16 -13.75 -2.48 -11.41
CA LEU A 16 -14.55 -1.85 -10.36
C LEU A 16 -13.86 -1.93 -9.00
N PHE A 17 -13.25 -3.07 -8.68
CA PHE A 17 -12.47 -3.26 -7.45
C PHE A 17 -11.21 -2.38 -7.46
N TYR A 18 -10.51 -2.32 -8.59
CA TYR A 18 -9.34 -1.47 -8.78
C TYR A 18 -9.67 0.02 -8.65
N THR A 19 -10.75 0.49 -9.30
CA THR A 19 -11.24 1.86 -9.21
C THR A 19 -11.62 2.22 -7.77
N LEU A 20 -12.35 1.34 -7.07
CA LEU A 20 -12.70 1.54 -5.66
C LEU A 20 -11.45 1.67 -4.78
N ALA A 21 -10.43 0.83 -4.99
CA ALA A 21 -9.18 0.91 -4.25
C ALA A 21 -8.42 2.23 -4.49
N LEU A 22 -8.42 2.73 -5.74
CA LEU A 22 -7.83 4.03 -6.06
C LEU A 22 -8.59 5.19 -5.41
N ASP A 23 -9.92 5.19 -5.49
CA ASP A 23 -10.77 6.24 -4.91
C ASP A 23 -10.66 6.27 -3.37
N ILE A 24 -10.65 5.09 -2.71
CA ILE A 24 -10.40 4.98 -1.27
C ILE A 24 -9.02 5.54 -0.91
N ALA A 25 -7.97 5.17 -1.66
CA ALA A 25 -6.61 5.65 -1.42
C ALA A 25 -6.48 7.18 -1.60
N HIS A 26 -7.14 7.74 -2.62
CA HIS A 26 -7.20 9.18 -2.88
C HIS A 26 -7.96 9.93 -1.78
N THR A 27 -9.13 9.41 -1.39
CA THR A 27 -9.96 9.95 -0.29
C THR A 27 -9.15 10.02 1.01
N ILE A 28 -8.48 8.94 1.40
CA ILE A 28 -7.68 8.90 2.64
C ILE A 28 -6.48 9.84 2.57
N ALA A 29 -5.82 9.95 1.41
CA ALA A 29 -4.72 10.91 1.23
C ALA A 29 -5.19 12.37 1.36
N PHE A 30 -6.43 12.67 0.98
CA PHE A 30 -7.05 13.98 1.14
C PHE A 30 -7.46 14.28 2.59
N TYR A 31 -8.04 13.29 3.29
CA TYR A 31 -8.52 13.44 4.67
C TYR A 31 -7.45 13.23 5.76
N ALA A 32 -6.22 12.87 5.41
CA ALA A 32 -5.15 12.66 6.37
C ALA A 32 -4.62 13.99 6.94
N GLU A 33 -5.11 14.36 8.12
CA GLU A 33 -4.58 15.49 8.88
C GLU A 33 -3.28 15.11 9.64
N PRO A 34 -2.33 16.04 9.78
CA PRO A 34 -1.14 15.83 10.59
C PRO A 34 -1.52 15.78 12.08
N GLN A 35 -1.24 14.65 12.74
CA GLN A 35 -1.57 14.46 14.15
C GLN A 35 -0.79 15.46 15.04
N PRO A 36 -1.46 16.23 15.92
CA PRO A 36 -0.80 17.23 16.76
C PRO A 36 0.13 16.56 17.76
N GLY A 37 1.44 16.71 17.54
CA GLY A 37 2.50 16.10 18.35
C GLY A 37 3.48 15.21 17.59
N VAL A 38 3.22 14.90 16.30
CA VAL A 38 4.21 14.29 15.41
C VAL A 38 5.36 15.28 15.21
N ARG A 39 6.55 14.92 15.71
CA ARG A 39 7.71 15.83 15.79
C ARG A 39 8.58 15.83 14.53
N SER A 40 8.42 14.83 13.68
CA SER A 40 9.20 14.62 12.47
C SER A 40 8.30 14.77 11.24
N PRO A 41 8.64 15.59 10.24
CA PRO A 41 7.79 15.82 9.06
C PRO A 41 7.69 14.60 8.11
N SER A 42 8.28 13.47 8.44
CA SER A 42 8.46 12.30 7.57
C SER A 42 7.75 11.03 8.05
N ASP A 43 7.05 11.08 9.19
CA ASP A 43 6.53 9.87 9.83
C ASP A 43 5.25 9.36 9.14
N PHE A 44 5.17 8.05 8.87
CA PHE A 44 3.95 7.40 8.39
C PHE A 44 2.90 7.33 9.49
N ILE A 45 1.77 8.00 9.28
CA ILE A 45 0.57 7.84 10.08
C ILE A 45 -0.10 6.53 9.65
N SER A 46 -0.05 5.52 10.52
CA SER A 46 -0.66 4.21 10.29
C SER A 46 -2.04 4.13 10.93
N TYR A 47 -3.01 3.70 10.14
CA TYR A 47 -4.40 3.48 10.52
C TYR A 47 -4.67 1.96 10.47
N PRO A 48 -4.45 1.23 11.59
CA PRO A 48 -4.54 -0.23 11.62
C PRO A 48 -5.99 -0.75 11.54
N VAL A 49 -6.95 0.09 11.92
CA VAL A 49 -8.39 -0.13 11.72
C VAL A 49 -8.93 1.17 11.11
N PRO A 50 -9.32 1.18 9.82
CA PRO A 50 -9.65 2.41 9.12
C PRO A 50 -11.11 2.85 9.32
N ASP A 51 -11.78 2.40 10.37
CA ASP A 51 -13.20 2.70 10.63
C ASP A 51 -13.50 4.21 10.73
N ALA A 52 -12.51 5.00 11.13
CA ALA A 52 -12.57 6.46 11.12
C ALA A 52 -12.86 7.07 9.73
N PHE A 53 -12.66 6.31 8.65
CA PHE A 53 -12.95 6.72 7.27
C PHE A 53 -14.23 6.10 6.70
N ASN A 54 -14.96 5.25 7.43
CA ASN A 54 -16.15 4.55 6.90
C ASN A 54 -17.24 5.51 6.41
N ASP A 55 -17.38 6.66 7.08
CA ASP A 55 -18.35 7.71 6.75
C ASP A 55 -17.75 8.85 5.90
N ALA A 56 -16.46 8.78 5.56
CA ALA A 56 -15.84 9.76 4.68
C ALA A 56 -16.43 9.64 3.27
N PRO A 57 -16.77 10.77 2.60
CA PRO A 57 -17.31 10.74 1.24
C PRO A 57 -16.24 10.24 0.27
N LEU A 58 -16.62 9.34 -0.64
CA LEU A 58 -15.69 8.78 -1.61
C LEU A 58 -15.33 9.86 -2.67
N LEU A 59 -14.05 10.19 -2.75
CA LEU A 59 -13.49 11.15 -3.70
C LEU A 59 -12.83 10.43 -4.88
N SER A 60 -13.38 10.59 -6.07
CA SER A 60 -12.84 9.98 -7.29
C SER A 60 -11.40 10.44 -7.56
N HIS A 61 -10.52 9.50 -7.90
CA HIS A 61 -9.11 9.77 -8.23
C HIS A 61 -8.92 10.42 -9.62
N SER A 62 -9.95 10.39 -10.48
CA SER A 62 -9.96 11.03 -11.80
C SER A 62 -10.97 12.17 -11.85
N ALA A 63 -10.50 13.36 -12.25
CA ALA A 63 -11.33 14.55 -12.39
C ALA A 63 -12.39 14.44 -13.50
N GLU A 64 -12.17 13.58 -14.49
CA GLU A 64 -13.04 13.44 -15.68
C GLU A 64 -14.21 12.47 -15.46
N ALA A 65 -14.15 11.63 -14.42
CA ALA A 65 -15.17 10.62 -14.11
C ALA A 65 -16.41 11.17 -13.36
N SER A 66 -16.46 12.49 -13.08
CA SER A 66 -17.48 13.11 -12.24
C SER A 66 -18.81 13.38 -12.97
N SER A 67 -19.48 12.32 -13.43
CA SER A 67 -20.91 12.37 -13.82
C SER A 67 -21.86 12.08 -12.66
N VAL A 68 -21.32 11.73 -11.49
CA VAL A 68 -22.06 11.50 -10.23
C VAL A 68 -21.83 12.70 -9.31
N PRO A 69 -22.84 13.21 -8.58
CA PRO A 69 -22.64 14.27 -7.60
C PRO A 69 -21.66 13.82 -6.51
N GLN A 70 -20.50 14.49 -6.44
CA GLN A 70 -19.50 14.23 -5.40
C GLN A 70 -20.13 14.44 -4.02
N GLY A 71 -19.90 13.48 -3.10
CA GLY A 71 -20.42 13.51 -1.73
C GLY A 71 -21.72 12.74 -1.46
N GLN A 72 -22.29 12.00 -2.42
CA GLN A 72 -23.48 11.15 -2.17
C GLN A 72 -23.18 9.74 -1.64
N SER A 73 -21.94 9.25 -1.77
CA SER A 73 -21.53 7.93 -1.27
C SER A 73 -20.34 8.05 -0.33
N THR A 74 -20.31 7.21 0.69
CA THR A 74 -19.19 7.06 1.62
C THR A 74 -18.32 5.87 1.23
N ILE A 75 -17.11 5.76 1.80
CA ILE A 75 -16.27 4.57 1.64
C ILE A 75 -17.05 3.29 2.00
N SER A 76 -17.81 3.29 3.10
CA SER A 76 -18.57 2.11 3.52
C SER A 76 -19.76 1.78 2.60
N SER A 77 -20.48 2.77 2.05
CA SER A 77 -21.54 2.50 1.07
C SER A 77 -20.95 1.96 -0.25
N SER A 78 -19.85 2.54 -0.72
CA SER A 78 -19.23 2.13 -1.98
C SER A 78 -18.59 0.74 -1.91
N ILE A 79 -18.06 0.34 -0.74
CA ILE A 79 -17.66 -1.05 -0.49
C ILE A 79 -18.87 -2.00 -0.53
N ARG A 80 -20.01 -1.64 0.09
CA ARG A 80 -21.23 -2.45 0.04
C ARG A 80 -21.79 -2.60 -1.38
N ASP A 81 -21.80 -1.51 -2.16
CA ASP A 81 -22.22 -1.52 -3.56
C ASP A 81 -21.30 -2.38 -4.42
N ALA A 82 -19.99 -2.37 -4.14
CA ALA A 82 -19.03 -3.25 -4.82
C ALA A 82 -19.25 -4.72 -4.46
N MET A 83 -19.45 -5.06 -3.17
CA MET A 83 -19.80 -6.42 -2.74
C MET A 83 -21.09 -6.91 -3.43
N ALA A 84 -22.12 -6.07 -3.50
CA ALA A 84 -23.39 -6.41 -4.15
C ALA A 84 -23.26 -6.64 -5.68
N LYS A 85 -22.31 -5.97 -6.34
CA LYS A 85 -22.05 -6.11 -7.79
C LYS A 85 -21.10 -7.27 -8.12
N LEU A 86 -20.15 -7.56 -7.24
CA LEU A 86 -19.07 -8.53 -7.47
C LEU A 86 -19.36 -9.91 -6.83
N GLY A 87 -20.26 -9.99 -5.86
CA GLY A 87 -20.70 -11.24 -5.23
C GLY A 87 -19.75 -11.79 -4.16
N GLU A 88 -18.65 -11.09 -3.84
CA GLU A 88 -17.66 -11.49 -2.83
C GLU A 88 -17.57 -10.46 -1.71
N LYS A 89 -17.10 -10.89 -0.53
CA LYS A 89 -16.77 -9.99 0.59
C LYS A 89 -15.56 -9.14 0.24
N ILE A 90 -15.73 -7.82 0.34
CA ILE A 90 -14.65 -6.84 0.25
C ILE A 90 -14.41 -6.27 1.65
N SER A 91 -13.16 -6.24 2.09
CA SER A 91 -12.78 -5.75 3.42
C SER A 91 -11.63 -4.76 3.32
N PHE A 92 -11.86 -3.54 3.82
CA PHE A 92 -10.83 -2.52 3.91
C PHE A 92 -10.08 -2.70 5.24
N ARG A 93 -8.82 -3.16 5.15
CA ARG A 93 -8.09 -3.71 6.29
C ARG A 93 -7.27 -2.67 7.03
N ARG A 94 -6.42 -1.92 6.31
CA ARG A 94 -5.47 -0.95 6.89
C ARG A 94 -5.10 0.13 5.90
N ALA A 95 -4.75 1.32 6.39
CA ALA A 95 -4.20 2.41 5.60
C ALA A 95 -2.95 3.00 6.26
N ALA A 96 -2.05 3.53 5.44
CA ALA A 96 -0.84 4.22 5.89
C ALA A 96 -0.60 5.43 4.98
N VAL A 97 -0.44 6.60 5.59
CA VAL A 97 -0.31 7.89 4.89
C VAL A 97 0.93 8.61 5.41
N ILE A 98 1.63 9.31 4.52
CA ILE A 98 2.67 10.27 4.92
C ILE A 98 2.05 11.66 4.78
N VAL A 99 2.04 12.42 5.87
CA VAL A 99 1.66 13.83 5.86
C VAL A 99 2.92 14.63 6.16
N SER A 100 3.51 15.20 5.11
CA SER A 100 4.73 16.01 5.19
C SER A 100 4.44 17.43 4.76
N ASN A 101 4.92 18.41 5.53
CA ASN A 101 5.14 19.75 4.99
C ASN A 101 6.13 19.66 3.80
N PRO A 102 6.10 20.57 2.82
CA PRO A 102 6.99 20.51 1.67
C PRO A 102 8.46 20.77 2.08
N VAL A 103 9.21 19.70 2.33
CA VAL A 103 10.64 19.74 2.65
C VAL A 103 11.48 19.60 1.37
N ARG A 104 12.42 20.52 1.14
CA ARG A 104 13.36 20.41 0.01
C ARG A 104 14.28 19.20 0.20
N GLY A 105 14.42 18.38 -0.84
CA GLY A 105 15.28 17.19 -0.83
C GLY A 105 14.55 15.90 -0.44
N VAL A 106 13.42 15.99 0.26
CA VAL A 106 12.51 14.84 0.45
C VAL A 106 11.77 14.57 -0.86
N ARG A 107 11.49 13.30 -1.11
CA ARG A 107 10.68 12.82 -2.24
C ARG A 107 9.63 11.84 -1.69
N LEU A 108 8.64 11.44 -2.49
CA LEU A 108 7.86 10.22 -2.25
C LEU A 108 7.98 9.27 -3.46
N GLY A 109 7.98 7.96 -3.21
CA GLY A 109 8.07 6.88 -4.19
C GLY A 109 7.39 5.62 -3.68
N SER A 110 6.99 4.74 -4.59
CA SER A 110 6.35 3.45 -4.28
C SER A 110 6.73 2.41 -5.33
N CYS A 111 6.70 1.13 -4.95
CA CYS A 111 7.01 0.01 -5.82
C CYS A 111 5.99 -1.12 -5.56
N ARG A 112 5.69 -1.92 -6.59
CA ARG A 112 4.84 -3.11 -6.52
C ARG A 112 5.65 -4.30 -7.03
N ASP A 113 5.43 -5.47 -6.45
CA ASP A 113 6.09 -6.69 -6.89
C ASP A 113 5.66 -7.04 -8.32
N GLY A 114 6.61 -7.47 -9.16
CA GLY A 114 6.36 -7.81 -10.57
C GLY A 114 6.25 -6.66 -11.59
N ASP A 115 6.39 -5.39 -11.19
CA ASP A 115 6.40 -4.24 -12.13
C ASP A 115 7.84 -3.95 -12.64
N PRO A 116 8.15 -4.16 -13.94
CA PRO A 116 9.48 -3.88 -14.50
C PRO A 116 9.70 -2.38 -14.70
N PHE A 117 10.00 -1.69 -13.60
CA PHE A 117 10.67 -0.39 -13.55
C PHE A 117 10.13 0.69 -14.51
N HIS A 118 8.83 0.97 -14.49
CA HIS A 118 8.39 2.34 -14.71
C HIS A 118 8.72 3.19 -13.47
N LEU A 119 10.01 3.39 -13.22
CA LEU A 119 10.49 4.33 -12.22
C LEU A 119 9.98 5.73 -12.60
N PRO A 120 9.09 6.38 -11.83
CA PRO A 120 9.20 7.83 -11.71
C PRO A 120 10.65 8.14 -11.33
N ARG A 121 11.18 9.29 -11.74
CA ARG A 121 12.64 9.61 -11.78
C ARG A 121 13.33 9.68 -10.41
N HIS A 122 12.70 9.14 -9.37
CA HIS A 122 12.92 9.31 -7.94
C HIS A 122 12.70 7.95 -7.25
N ILE A 123 13.78 7.19 -7.12
CA ILE A 123 13.84 6.02 -6.22
C ILE A 123 13.65 6.53 -4.80
N ILE A 124 12.80 5.86 -4.04
CA ILE A 124 12.87 5.91 -2.59
C ILE A 124 12.84 4.49 -2.11
N VAL A 125 14.01 4.04 -1.68
CA VAL A 125 14.03 3.06 -0.63
C VAL A 125 13.73 3.84 0.62
N VAL A 126 12.69 3.37 1.22
CA VAL A 126 12.12 3.78 2.48
C VAL A 126 12.76 2.81 3.54
N GLY A 127 12.75 3.02 4.87
CA GLY A 127 13.26 2.03 5.87
C GLY A 127 12.62 2.03 7.28
N CYS A 128 11.87 1.00 7.71
CA CYS A 128 11.48 0.74 9.12
C CYS A 128 11.15 -0.75 9.38
N PRO A 129 12.04 -1.54 10.01
CA PRO A 129 11.90 -3.00 10.07
C PRO A 129 10.74 -3.53 10.94
N TRP A 130 10.58 -4.85 10.85
CA TRP A 130 9.95 -5.72 11.85
C TRP A 130 10.34 -5.29 13.27
N GLU A 131 9.43 -5.43 14.25
CA GLU A 131 9.38 -4.70 15.53
C GLU A 131 10.64 -4.64 16.44
N ASN A 132 11.78 -5.25 16.09
CA ASN A 132 13.04 -5.18 16.84
C ASN A 132 14.34 -5.08 15.99
N GLU A 133 14.29 -4.78 14.68
CA GLU A 133 15.51 -4.64 13.86
C GLU A 133 15.88 -3.18 13.52
N SER A 134 17.19 -2.92 13.36
CA SER A 134 17.72 -1.59 13.05
C SER A 134 17.49 -1.22 11.58
N PRO A 135 17.16 0.05 11.23
CA PRO A 135 17.16 0.53 9.85
C PRO A 135 18.49 0.31 9.10
N LEU A 136 19.60 0.10 9.82
CA LEU A 136 20.89 -0.30 9.25
C LEU A 136 20.83 -1.65 8.50
N ALA A 137 19.94 -2.56 8.88
CA ALA A 137 19.80 -3.89 8.27
C ALA A 137 19.44 -3.81 6.77
N LEU A 138 18.75 -2.76 6.34
CA LEU A 138 18.50 -2.48 4.92
C LEU A 138 19.78 -2.01 4.21
N TYR A 139 20.54 -1.13 4.86
CA TYR A 139 21.75 -0.55 4.28
C TYR A 139 22.86 -1.57 4.03
N ASP A 140 22.91 -2.61 4.86
CA ASP A 140 23.88 -3.69 4.78
C ASP A 140 23.41 -4.84 3.86
N GLN A 141 22.22 -4.76 3.25
CA GLN A 141 21.76 -5.72 2.23
C GLN A 141 22.45 -5.49 0.87
N PRO A 142 22.65 -6.55 0.06
CA PRO A 142 23.10 -6.41 -1.33
C PRO A 142 22.10 -5.63 -2.20
N ALA A 143 22.62 -4.83 -3.13
CA ALA A 143 21.86 -3.96 -4.03
C ALA A 143 21.18 -4.71 -5.20
N LEU A 144 20.57 -5.87 -4.93
CA LEU A 144 19.86 -6.73 -5.90
C LEU A 144 18.80 -5.97 -6.72
N MET A 145 18.10 -5.01 -6.10
CA MET A 145 17.11 -4.16 -6.77
C MET A 145 17.70 -3.32 -7.91
N PHE A 146 19.01 -3.06 -7.87
CA PHE A 146 19.74 -2.27 -8.86
C PHE A 146 20.63 -3.13 -9.78
N GLN A 147 20.43 -4.46 -9.76
CA GLN A 147 21.21 -5.45 -10.52
C GLN A 147 22.70 -5.47 -10.15
N ASP A 148 23.03 -4.98 -8.95
CA ASP A 148 24.38 -4.94 -8.41
C ASP A 148 24.42 -5.78 -7.11
N PRO A 149 24.65 -7.10 -7.20
CA PRO A 149 24.70 -7.98 -6.04
C PRO A 149 25.99 -7.80 -5.21
N ASP A 150 27.00 -7.14 -5.76
CA ASP A 150 28.34 -7.04 -5.16
C ASP A 150 28.49 -5.77 -4.30
N THR A 151 27.61 -4.76 -4.46
CA THR A 151 27.54 -3.59 -3.59
C THR A 151 26.42 -3.66 -2.56
N SER A 152 26.63 -2.99 -1.43
CA SER A 152 25.58 -2.77 -0.43
C SER A 152 24.61 -1.67 -0.89
N VAL A 153 23.36 -1.69 -0.42
CA VAL A 153 22.40 -0.59 -0.64
C VAL A 153 22.99 0.77 -0.22
N ARG A 154 23.77 0.80 0.88
CA ARG A 154 24.46 2.02 1.35
C ARG A 154 25.48 2.55 0.34
N ASP A 155 26.33 1.66 -0.18
CA ASP A 155 27.41 2.07 -1.07
C ASP A 155 26.91 2.36 -2.48
N TYR A 156 25.86 1.67 -2.92
CA TYR A 156 25.11 2.02 -4.13
C TYR A 156 24.54 3.45 -4.05
N PHE A 157 23.90 3.85 -2.94
CA PHE A 157 23.38 5.21 -2.80
C PHE A 157 24.45 6.29 -2.73
N ARG A 158 25.61 6.00 -2.15
CA ARG A 158 26.78 6.90 -2.17
C ARG A 158 27.27 7.11 -3.61
N GLN A 159 27.58 6.02 -4.32
CA GLN A 159 28.01 6.06 -5.72
C GLN A 159 26.98 6.77 -6.62
N TRP A 160 25.68 6.52 -6.41
CA TRP A 160 24.61 7.22 -7.12
C TRP A 160 24.59 8.72 -6.81
N ALA A 161 24.74 9.12 -5.54
CA ALA A 161 24.79 10.53 -5.14
C ALA A 161 26.02 11.25 -5.74
N ASP A 162 27.19 10.61 -5.70
CA ASP A 162 28.44 11.11 -6.29
C ASP A 162 28.30 11.30 -7.81
N SER A 163 27.70 10.33 -8.51
CA SER A 163 27.41 10.41 -9.96
C SER A 163 26.48 11.57 -10.37
N ARG A 164 25.81 12.18 -9.38
CA ARG A 164 24.82 13.26 -9.55
C ARG A 164 25.32 14.61 -9.01
N ASP A 165 26.56 14.70 -8.52
CA ASP A 165 27.12 15.86 -7.79
C ASP A 165 26.25 16.28 -6.57
N ILE A 166 25.62 15.31 -5.90
CA ILE A 166 24.80 15.57 -4.71
C ILE A 166 25.71 15.73 -3.49
N LYS A 167 26.06 16.98 -3.21
CA LYS A 167 26.92 17.39 -2.09
C LYS A 167 26.19 17.28 -0.74
N SER A 168 26.06 16.05 -0.26
CA SER A 168 25.47 15.66 1.02
C SER A 168 26.45 14.76 1.79
N PRO A 169 26.69 14.97 3.09
CA PRO A 169 27.60 14.13 3.88
C PRO A 169 27.13 12.67 4.02
N VAL A 170 25.85 12.39 3.71
CA VAL A 170 25.25 11.04 3.70
C VAL A 170 24.80 10.60 2.31
N GLY A 171 24.95 11.44 1.28
CA GLY A 171 24.39 11.18 -0.05
C GLY A 171 22.86 11.20 -0.02
N VAL A 172 22.23 10.05 -0.31
CA VAL A 172 20.79 9.79 -0.17
C VAL A 172 20.56 8.99 1.10
N ASP A 173 19.65 9.48 1.96
CA ASP A 173 19.26 8.81 3.21
C ASP A 173 17.80 8.32 3.14
N VAL A 174 17.55 7.22 3.83
CA VAL A 174 16.33 6.43 3.83
C VAL A 174 15.56 6.74 5.12
N LEU A 175 14.53 7.59 5.02
CA LEU A 175 13.87 8.13 6.21
C LEU A 175 12.91 7.14 6.91
N GLN A 176 11.96 6.50 6.20
CA GLN A 176 11.04 5.49 6.78
C GLN A 176 10.39 4.60 5.71
N PHE A 177 10.18 3.27 5.92
CA PHE A 177 9.38 2.32 5.09
C PHE A 177 8.23 1.70 5.81
N THR A 178 7.30 1.30 4.97
CA THR A 178 6.37 0.22 5.19
C THR A 178 6.40 -0.67 3.95
N LYS A 179 6.47 -1.99 4.17
CA LYS A 179 6.27 -3.03 3.16
C LYS A 179 5.10 -3.86 3.65
N TRP A 180 4.07 -4.01 2.81
CA TRP A 180 2.93 -4.88 3.11
C TRP A 180 2.87 -6.02 2.11
N LYS A 181 2.50 -7.20 2.60
CA LYS A 181 2.04 -8.30 1.75
C LYS A 181 0.52 -8.47 1.96
N VAL A 182 -0.22 -8.66 0.87
CA VAL A 182 -1.67 -8.91 0.94
C VAL A 182 -1.94 -10.16 1.79
N GLY A 183 -2.88 -10.06 2.74
CA GLY A 183 -3.25 -11.17 3.63
C GLY A 183 -2.20 -11.54 4.70
N GLU A 184 -1.11 -10.77 4.82
CA GLU A 184 -0.07 -10.98 5.83
C GLU A 184 -0.66 -10.99 7.26
N GLY A 185 -0.47 -12.07 8.01
CA GLY A 185 -1.04 -12.21 9.36
C GLY A 185 -2.56 -12.46 9.40
N ILE A 186 -3.18 -12.81 8.27
CA ILE A 186 -4.51 -13.43 8.25
C ILE A 186 -4.30 -14.95 8.23
N GLU A 187 -4.88 -15.65 9.19
CA GLU A 187 -4.98 -17.11 9.10
C GLU A 187 -5.92 -17.46 7.94
N LEU A 188 -5.39 -18.16 6.93
CA LEU A 188 -6.25 -18.81 5.95
C LEU A 188 -6.96 -19.95 6.69
N GLU A 189 -8.30 -19.88 6.78
CA GLU A 189 -9.06 -21.03 7.26
C GLU A 189 -8.65 -22.26 6.46
N GLY A 190 -8.22 -23.30 7.17
CA GLY A 190 -7.71 -24.53 6.56
C GLY A 190 -8.80 -25.22 5.77
N GLY A 191 -8.93 -24.84 4.50
CA GLY A 191 -10.02 -25.23 3.63
C GLY A 191 -10.18 -26.74 3.63
N GLN A 192 -11.39 -27.19 3.98
CA GLN A 192 -11.78 -28.57 3.73
C GLN A 192 -11.58 -28.83 2.24
N SER A 193 -10.96 -29.96 1.88
CA SER A 193 -10.66 -30.21 0.47
C SER A 193 -11.93 -30.14 -0.36
N PHE A 194 -11.86 -29.53 -1.54
CA PHE A 194 -12.96 -29.55 -2.52
C PHE A 194 -13.47 -30.99 -2.76
N ALA A 195 -12.57 -31.99 -2.71
CA ALA A 195 -12.93 -33.39 -2.79
C ALA A 195 -13.84 -33.85 -1.63
N ASP A 196 -13.64 -33.36 -0.41
CA ASP A 196 -14.43 -33.70 0.77
C ASP A 196 -15.75 -32.92 0.83
N GLU A 197 -15.78 -31.69 0.31
CA GLU A 197 -17.03 -30.96 0.05
C GLU A 197 -17.91 -31.69 -0.98
N VAL A 198 -17.38 -32.01 -2.16
CA VAL A 198 -18.10 -32.75 -3.21
C VAL A 198 -18.61 -34.10 -2.70
N ARG A 199 -17.80 -34.85 -1.94
CA ARG A 199 -18.22 -36.11 -1.30
C ARG A 199 -19.44 -35.93 -0.40
N ARG A 200 -19.49 -34.87 0.41
CA ARG A 200 -20.63 -34.62 1.32
C ARG A 200 -21.91 -34.27 0.58
N LEU A 201 -21.82 -33.48 -0.50
CA LEU A 201 -22.97 -33.17 -1.35
C LEU A 201 -23.54 -34.42 -2.05
N GLN A 202 -22.66 -35.36 -2.45
CA GLN A 202 -23.07 -36.64 -3.06
C GLN A 202 -23.68 -37.65 -2.08
N VAL A 203 -23.34 -37.58 -0.78
CA VAL A 203 -23.90 -38.48 0.24
C VAL A 203 -25.29 -38.03 0.71
N GLY A 204 -25.63 -36.75 0.59
CA GLY A 204 -26.94 -36.20 0.97
C GLY A 204 -28.08 -36.41 -0.03
N THR A 205 -27.87 -37.16 -1.12
CA THR A 205 -28.83 -37.33 -2.23
C THR A 205 -29.28 -38.79 -2.45
N ALA A 206 -29.09 -39.67 -1.45
CA ALA A 206 -29.51 -41.07 -1.45
C ALA A 206 -30.59 -41.36 -0.39
#